data_AF-A0A2E0D010-F1
#
_entry.id   AF-A0A2E0D010-F1
#
_cell.length_a   1.000
_cell.length_b   1.000
_cell.length_c   1.000
_cell.angle_alpha   90.00
_cell.angle_beta   90.00
_cell.angle_gamma   90.00
#
_symmetry.space_group_name_H-M   'P 1'
#
loop_
_entity.id
_entity.type
_entity.pdbx_description
1 polymer ?
#
loop_
_entity_poly.entity_id
_entity_poly.type
_entity_poly.pdbx_seq_one_letter_code
_entity_poly.pdbx_strand_id
1 'polypeptide(L)'
;MSNNYIDKASEHFKQLLEDQLARVERMEQGEEKTNFAEIDTINIGIIGGDGIGPFIAAEAQRVLETLLSDQLSKGKISFRIIADLTIENRAEVNQAIPDDVLEKIKQCHVTLKGPTTTPKEGDPWPNIESANVAMRKELDLFANVRPVRVPKDGIDWVFFRENTEGAYALGSNGVDVTDDLALDFTVTTTQGSKRLLRLAFEYADKNNIDKLTLVSKANVIKTTDGKFLKVGYDMAKEYPDITVDDWYIDIMTAKLIDPKRRTQFRVMALPNLYGDILTDEAAEFQGGVGTAGSANIGNKYAMFEAIHGSAPRMVDEGRAQYADPSSMVRAGAMMLRHIGFPEQGKHLEMALDITGQFEKKLTMTGRDDGANGREFCDYILDTMNDADLEKKWESYQ
;
A
#
# COMPACT_ATOMS: atom_id res chain seq x y z
N MET A 1 -1.68 45.06 -14.58
CA MET A 1 -0.76 43.98 -14.13
C MET A 1 -1.51 42.85 -13.42
N SER A 2 -2.44 43.14 -12.49
CA SER A 2 -3.23 42.09 -11.80
C SER A 2 -4.01 41.16 -12.76
N ASN A 3 -4.58 41.69 -13.84
CA ASN A 3 -5.34 40.86 -14.79
C ASN A 3 -4.46 39.77 -15.44
N ASN A 4 -3.19 40.05 -15.75
CA ASN A 4 -2.32 39.05 -16.39
C ASN A 4 -2.02 37.85 -15.47
N TYR A 5 -1.87 38.08 -14.16
CA TYR A 5 -1.67 37.00 -13.19
C TYR A 5 -2.92 36.13 -13.06
N ILE A 6 -4.09 36.76 -12.99
CA ILE A 6 -5.39 36.07 -12.92
C ILE A 6 -5.65 35.27 -14.20
N ASP A 7 -5.39 35.84 -15.37
CA ASP A 7 -5.62 35.18 -16.66
C ASP A 7 -4.74 33.93 -16.79
N LYS A 8 -3.46 34.02 -16.39
CA LYS A 8 -2.54 32.86 -16.39
C LYS A 8 -3.01 31.77 -15.43
N ALA A 9 -3.36 32.13 -14.19
CA ALA A 9 -3.85 31.16 -13.21
C ALA A 9 -5.18 30.52 -13.66
N SER A 10 -6.03 31.28 -14.34
CA SER A 10 -7.30 30.79 -14.88
C SER A 10 -7.11 29.79 -16.02
N GLU A 11 -6.19 30.06 -16.96
CA GLU A 11 -5.88 29.11 -18.04
C GLU A 11 -5.24 27.84 -17.48
N HIS A 12 -4.35 27.96 -16.47
CA HIS A 12 -3.77 26.81 -15.78
C HIS A 12 -4.85 25.95 -15.13
N PHE A 13 -5.77 26.56 -14.37
CA PHE A 13 -6.86 25.83 -13.73
C PHE A 13 -7.81 25.18 -14.76
N LYS A 14 -8.06 25.85 -15.89
CA LYS A 14 -8.86 25.29 -16.98
C LYS A 14 -8.23 24.01 -17.54
N GLN A 15 -6.90 24.00 -17.78
CA GLN A 15 -6.22 22.79 -18.24
C GLN A 15 -6.36 21.66 -17.22
N LEU A 16 -6.19 21.96 -15.92
CA LEU A 16 -6.38 20.95 -14.86
C LEU A 16 -7.80 20.37 -14.86
N LEU A 17 -8.83 21.20 -15.10
CA LEU A 17 -10.21 20.73 -15.21
C LEU A 17 -10.41 19.82 -16.42
N GLU A 18 -9.87 20.18 -17.58
CA GLU A 18 -9.93 19.35 -18.79
C GLU A 18 -9.29 17.98 -18.57
N ASP A 19 -8.11 17.95 -17.94
CA ASP A 19 -7.40 16.71 -17.61
C ASP A 19 -8.18 15.82 -16.63
N GLN A 20 -8.78 16.43 -15.60
CA GLN A 20 -9.58 15.69 -14.62
C GLN A 20 -10.92 15.20 -15.19
N LEU A 21 -11.56 15.96 -16.08
CA LEU A 21 -12.77 15.51 -16.77
C LEU A 21 -12.46 14.33 -17.70
N ALA A 22 -11.38 14.40 -18.48
CA ALA A 22 -10.93 13.29 -19.30
C ALA A 22 -10.60 12.04 -18.47
N ARG A 23 -10.03 12.22 -17.27
CA ARG A 23 -9.80 11.11 -16.32
C ARG A 23 -11.10 10.51 -15.80
N VAL A 24 -12.10 11.33 -15.51
CA VAL A 24 -13.44 10.85 -15.11
C VAL A 24 -14.08 10.03 -16.23
N GLU A 25 -14.05 10.50 -17.47
CA GLU A 25 -14.58 9.78 -18.63
C GLU A 25 -13.93 8.40 -18.80
N ARG A 26 -12.60 8.31 -18.63
CA ARG A 26 -11.88 7.02 -18.64
C ARG A 26 -12.36 6.08 -17.52
N MET A 27 -12.54 6.60 -16.30
CA MET A 27 -13.06 5.78 -15.19
C MET A 27 -14.50 5.31 -15.42
N GLU A 28 -15.33 6.09 -16.13
CA GLU A 28 -16.71 5.73 -16.46
C GLU A 28 -16.83 4.63 -17.52
N GLN A 29 -15.87 4.56 -18.45
CA GLN A 29 -15.78 3.45 -19.40
C GLN A 29 -15.54 2.11 -18.69
N GLY A 30 -14.97 2.16 -17.49
CA GLY A 30 -14.70 1.00 -16.64
C GLY A 30 -13.50 0.19 -17.13
N GLU A 31 -12.88 -0.50 -16.19
CA GLU A 31 -11.90 -1.53 -16.48
C GLU A 31 -12.40 -2.86 -15.91
N GLU A 32 -12.21 -3.94 -16.67
CA GLU A 32 -12.57 -5.27 -16.22
C GLU A 32 -11.66 -5.67 -15.04
N LYS A 33 -12.29 -6.11 -13.95
CA LYS A 33 -11.58 -6.58 -12.77
C LYS A 33 -10.98 -7.95 -13.04
N THR A 34 -9.70 -8.12 -12.73
CA THR A 34 -9.02 -9.41 -12.89
C THR A 34 -9.65 -10.47 -12.00
N ASN A 35 -10.15 -11.55 -12.61
CA ASN A 35 -10.65 -12.73 -11.90
C ASN A 35 -9.59 -13.82 -11.82
N PHE A 36 -8.85 -13.88 -10.71
CA PHE A 36 -7.77 -14.85 -10.50
C PHE A 36 -8.22 -16.32 -10.55
N ALA A 37 -9.50 -16.60 -10.30
CA ALA A 37 -10.04 -17.96 -10.39
C ALA A 37 -10.03 -18.50 -11.83
N GLU A 38 -10.16 -17.62 -12.82
CA GLU A 38 -10.25 -17.96 -14.25
C GLU A 38 -8.89 -17.93 -14.98
N ILE A 39 -7.82 -17.52 -14.29
CA ILE A 39 -6.48 -17.43 -14.88
C ILE A 39 -5.76 -18.78 -14.79
N ASP A 40 -5.33 -19.35 -15.91
CA ASP A 40 -4.57 -20.61 -15.92
C ASP A 40 -3.24 -20.52 -15.17
N THR A 41 -2.44 -19.49 -15.47
CA THR A 41 -1.15 -19.22 -14.82
C THR A 41 -1.07 -17.79 -14.32
N ILE A 42 -1.00 -17.61 -13.00
CA ILE A 42 -0.88 -16.30 -12.38
C ILE A 42 0.61 -15.91 -12.37
N ASN A 43 0.98 -14.96 -13.24
CA ASN A 43 2.30 -14.33 -13.24
C ASN A 43 2.45 -13.35 -12.07
N ILE A 44 3.44 -13.62 -11.22
CA ILE A 44 3.85 -12.78 -10.07
C ILE A 44 5.20 -12.15 -10.38
N GLY A 45 5.23 -10.82 -10.55
CA GLY A 45 6.46 -10.07 -10.76
C GLY A 45 7.19 -9.81 -9.45
N ILE A 46 8.44 -10.23 -9.31
CA ILE A 46 9.30 -9.92 -8.17
C ILE A 46 10.21 -8.76 -8.55
N ILE A 47 10.07 -7.64 -7.86
CA ILE A 47 10.84 -6.42 -8.10
C ILE A 47 11.67 -6.14 -6.85
N GLY A 48 13.00 -6.29 -6.94
CA GLY A 48 13.90 -6.05 -5.81
C GLY A 48 13.96 -4.57 -5.41
N GLY A 49 13.95 -3.67 -6.39
CA GLY A 49 14.15 -2.24 -6.15
C GLY A 49 15.58 -1.92 -5.71
N ASP A 50 15.71 -1.00 -4.76
CA ASP A 50 16.98 -0.38 -4.38
C ASP A 50 17.40 -0.71 -2.94
N GLY A 51 18.69 -0.54 -2.66
CA GLY A 51 19.25 -0.66 -1.31
C GLY A 51 19.04 -2.06 -0.70
N ILE A 52 18.36 -2.15 0.44
CA ILE A 52 18.04 -3.44 1.07
C ILE A 52 17.00 -4.26 0.31
N GLY A 53 16.28 -3.64 -0.64
CA GLY A 53 15.15 -4.24 -1.33
C GLY A 53 15.44 -5.60 -1.99
N PRO A 54 16.51 -5.75 -2.78
CA PRO A 54 16.89 -7.03 -3.37
C PRO A 54 17.07 -8.16 -2.34
N PHE A 55 17.58 -7.87 -1.14
CA PHE A 55 17.82 -8.87 -0.09
C PHE A 55 16.51 -9.36 0.52
N ILE A 56 15.63 -8.43 0.91
CA ILE A 56 14.35 -8.78 1.52
C ILE A 56 13.36 -9.37 0.50
N ALA A 57 13.41 -8.93 -0.77
CA ALA A 57 12.61 -9.49 -1.85
C ALA A 57 13.01 -10.94 -2.17
N ALA A 58 14.31 -11.24 -2.17
CA ALA A 58 14.80 -12.61 -2.39
C ALA A 58 14.33 -13.57 -1.29
N GLU A 59 14.39 -13.17 -0.02
CA GLU A 59 13.89 -14.01 1.08
C GLU A 59 12.36 -14.15 1.06
N ALA A 60 11.63 -13.08 0.75
CA ALA A 60 10.17 -13.18 0.58
C ALA A 60 9.77 -14.09 -0.57
N GLN A 61 10.46 -14.00 -1.73
CA GLN A 61 10.26 -14.91 -2.85
C GLN A 61 10.52 -16.37 -2.42
N ARG A 62 11.61 -16.64 -1.71
CA ARG A 62 11.94 -17.99 -1.25
C ARG A 62 10.88 -18.59 -0.33
N VAL A 63 10.35 -17.80 0.60
CA VAL A 63 9.23 -18.20 1.46
C VAL A 63 8.01 -18.56 0.62
N LEU A 64 7.66 -17.71 -0.34
CA LEU A 64 6.51 -17.93 -1.23
C LEU A 64 6.70 -19.14 -2.15
N GLU A 65 7.90 -19.36 -2.70
CA GLU A 65 8.22 -20.53 -3.52
C GLU A 65 8.08 -21.84 -2.73
N THR A 66 8.48 -21.83 -1.46
CA THR A 66 8.30 -22.97 -0.56
C THR A 66 6.82 -23.26 -0.34
N LEU A 67 6.04 -22.23 -0.02
CA LEU A 67 4.60 -22.31 0.23
C LEU A 67 3.77 -22.70 -0.99
N LEU A 68 4.21 -22.27 -2.17
CA LEU A 68 3.51 -22.47 -3.44
C LEU A 68 4.15 -23.57 -4.29
N SER A 69 5.02 -24.41 -3.73
CA SER A 69 5.73 -25.47 -4.46
C SER A 69 4.80 -26.38 -5.28
N ASP A 70 3.64 -26.73 -4.71
CA ASP A 70 2.57 -27.46 -5.41
C ASP A 70 1.95 -26.66 -6.57
N GLN A 71 1.73 -25.36 -6.40
CA GLN A 71 1.14 -24.50 -7.42
C GLN A 71 2.14 -24.20 -8.56
N LEU A 72 3.43 -24.09 -8.21
CA LEU A 72 4.54 -23.95 -9.15
C LEU A 72 4.70 -25.20 -10.02
N SER A 73 4.73 -26.39 -9.40
CA SER A 73 4.85 -27.65 -10.14
C SER A 73 3.67 -27.92 -11.08
N LYS A 74 2.48 -27.42 -10.74
CA LYS A 74 1.27 -27.48 -11.56
C LYS A 74 1.16 -26.35 -12.60
N GLY A 75 2.10 -25.41 -12.63
CA GLY A 75 2.08 -24.25 -13.54
C GLY A 75 0.97 -23.23 -13.24
N LYS A 76 0.33 -23.29 -12.07
CA LYS A 76 -0.71 -22.34 -11.65
C LYS A 76 -0.13 -20.97 -11.27
N ILE A 77 1.12 -20.95 -10.82
CA ILE A 77 1.87 -19.74 -10.45
C ILE A 77 3.16 -19.70 -11.25
N SER A 78 3.58 -18.51 -11.67
CA SER A 78 4.90 -18.27 -12.27
C SER A 78 5.51 -17.02 -11.66
N PHE A 79 6.70 -17.14 -11.06
CA PHE A 79 7.48 -15.97 -10.66
C PHE A 79 8.25 -15.40 -11.84
N ARG A 80 8.27 -14.07 -11.97
CA ARG A 80 9.04 -13.33 -12.99
C ARG A 80 9.90 -12.29 -12.30
N ILE A 81 11.22 -12.44 -12.39
CA ILE A 81 12.15 -11.48 -11.80
C ILE A 81 12.25 -10.26 -12.71
N ILE A 82 12.01 -9.08 -12.15
CA ILE A 82 12.15 -7.78 -12.82
C ILE A 82 13.26 -7.02 -12.08
N ALA A 83 14.49 -7.25 -12.51
CA ALA A 83 15.68 -6.72 -11.83
C ALA A 83 15.96 -5.24 -12.15
N ASP A 84 15.44 -4.75 -13.27
CA ASP A 84 15.90 -3.50 -13.89
C ASP A 84 15.19 -2.24 -13.37
N LEU A 85 14.29 -2.36 -12.37
CA LEU A 85 13.67 -1.19 -11.71
C LEU A 85 14.57 -0.65 -10.59
N THR A 86 15.80 -0.26 -10.95
CA THR A 86 16.77 0.34 -10.03
C THR A 86 16.92 1.83 -10.25
N ILE A 87 17.45 2.54 -9.25
CA ILE A 87 17.74 3.97 -9.35
C ILE A 87 18.78 4.26 -10.44
N GLU A 88 19.77 3.40 -10.64
CA GLU A 88 20.79 3.54 -11.68
C GLU A 88 20.15 3.56 -13.08
N ASN A 89 19.33 2.56 -13.39
CA ASN A 89 18.69 2.45 -14.70
C ASN A 89 17.71 3.61 -14.95
N ARG A 90 16.90 3.94 -13.94
CA ARG A 90 15.98 5.08 -13.98
C ARG A 90 16.70 6.41 -14.21
N ALA A 91 17.85 6.61 -13.57
CA ALA A 91 18.68 7.79 -13.73
C ALA A 91 19.33 7.85 -15.12
N GLU A 92 19.79 6.71 -15.66
CA GLU A 92 20.40 6.63 -16.98
C GLU A 92 19.43 7.06 -18.10
N VAL A 93 18.18 6.62 -18.03
CA VAL A 93 17.15 6.98 -19.02
C VAL A 93 16.33 8.21 -18.64
N ASN A 94 16.58 8.80 -17.47
CA ASN A 94 15.86 9.94 -16.90
C ASN A 94 14.32 9.75 -16.88
N GLN A 95 13.87 8.56 -16.47
CA GLN A 95 12.45 8.21 -16.36
C GLN A 95 12.13 7.68 -14.95
N ALA A 96 10.88 7.87 -14.52
CA ALA A 96 10.40 7.31 -13.25
C ALA A 96 10.41 5.78 -13.29
N ILE A 97 10.07 5.19 -14.44
CA ILE A 97 10.09 3.76 -14.73
C ILE A 97 10.55 3.65 -16.19
N PRO A 98 11.63 2.91 -16.50
CA PRO A 98 12.03 2.68 -17.88
C PRO A 98 10.92 1.96 -18.67
N ASP A 99 10.72 2.32 -19.93
CA ASP A 99 9.59 1.82 -20.73
C ASP A 99 9.58 0.28 -20.86
N ASP A 100 10.75 -0.34 -21.08
CA ASP A 100 10.88 -1.80 -21.17
C ASP A 100 10.56 -2.50 -19.84
N VAL A 101 10.86 -1.84 -18.73
CA VAL A 101 10.56 -2.33 -17.38
C VAL A 101 9.08 -2.24 -17.09
N LEU A 102 8.43 -1.14 -17.50
CA LEU A 102 6.98 -0.99 -17.38
C LEU A 102 6.23 -2.05 -18.19
N GLU A 103 6.73 -2.40 -19.39
CA GLU A 103 6.15 -3.50 -20.17
C GLU A 103 6.29 -4.85 -19.45
N LYS A 104 7.46 -5.17 -18.89
CA LYS A 104 7.66 -6.38 -18.07
C LYS A 104 6.69 -6.43 -16.88
N ILE A 105 6.47 -5.29 -16.22
CA ILE A 105 5.51 -5.16 -15.11
C ILE A 105 4.08 -5.42 -15.60
N LYS A 106 3.65 -4.81 -16.71
CA LYS A 106 2.29 -4.96 -17.27
C LYS A 106 2.01 -6.37 -17.80
N GLN A 107 3.03 -7.22 -17.98
CA GLN A 107 2.86 -8.65 -18.28
C GLN A 107 2.59 -9.52 -17.04
N CYS A 108 2.69 -8.95 -15.82
CA CYS A 108 2.36 -9.62 -14.57
C CYS A 108 0.96 -9.24 -14.11
N HIS A 109 0.24 -10.16 -13.48
CA HIS A 109 -1.08 -9.85 -12.90
C HIS A 109 -0.91 -9.15 -11.55
N VAL A 110 0.08 -9.58 -10.77
CA VAL A 110 0.44 -8.99 -9.48
C VAL A 110 1.95 -8.81 -9.39
N THR A 111 2.39 -7.83 -8.61
CA THR A 111 3.81 -7.62 -8.29
C THR A 111 4.05 -7.63 -6.79
N LEU A 112 5.19 -8.17 -6.38
CA LEU A 112 5.75 -8.04 -5.04
C LEU A 112 7.03 -7.20 -5.15
N LYS A 113 6.99 -6.00 -4.58
CA LYS A 113 7.95 -4.93 -4.83
C LYS A 113 8.66 -4.49 -3.56
N GLY A 114 9.99 -4.54 -3.59
CA GLY A 114 10.86 -3.92 -2.59
C GLY A 114 10.88 -2.38 -2.66
N PRO A 115 11.52 -1.71 -1.71
CA PRO A 115 11.65 -0.26 -1.72
C PRO A 115 12.38 0.26 -2.96
N THR A 116 11.99 1.44 -3.44
CA THR A 116 12.68 2.17 -4.51
C THR A 116 13.08 3.55 -4.03
N THR A 117 14.29 3.98 -4.36
CA THR A 117 14.84 5.28 -3.98
C THR A 117 14.14 6.38 -4.79
N THR A 118 13.71 7.44 -4.10
CA THR A 118 13.27 8.69 -4.74
C THR A 118 14.34 9.74 -4.45
N PRO A 119 15.06 10.22 -5.47
CA PRO A 119 16.13 11.20 -5.28
C PRO A 119 15.65 12.48 -4.61
N LYS A 120 16.53 13.08 -3.81
CA LYS A 120 16.36 14.39 -3.20
C LYS A 120 17.41 15.36 -3.72
N GLU A 121 17.18 16.65 -3.52
CA GLU A 121 18.18 17.67 -3.82
C GLU A 121 19.48 17.37 -3.06
N GLY A 122 20.59 17.30 -3.81
CA GLY A 122 21.92 16.96 -3.27
C GLY A 122 22.30 15.47 -3.36
N ASP A 123 21.37 14.58 -3.74
CA ASP A 123 21.70 13.19 -4.06
C ASP A 123 22.54 13.11 -5.36
N PRO A 124 23.31 12.02 -5.57
CA PRO A 124 24.08 11.82 -6.81
C PRO A 124 23.21 11.55 -8.05
N TRP A 125 21.90 11.44 -7.87
CA TRP A 125 20.93 11.07 -8.90
C TRP A 125 20.19 12.30 -9.44
N PRO A 126 19.79 12.31 -10.72
CA PRO A 126 18.93 13.36 -11.26
C PRO A 126 17.60 13.41 -10.53
N ASN A 127 16.98 14.60 -10.51
CA ASN A 127 15.64 14.77 -9.94
C ASN A 127 14.60 14.12 -10.87
N ILE A 128 14.25 12.87 -10.57
CA ILE A 128 13.26 12.07 -11.29
C ILE A 128 12.04 11.77 -10.41
N GLU A 129 10.87 11.62 -11.02
CA GLU A 129 9.65 11.24 -10.29
C GLU A 129 9.82 9.88 -9.59
N SER A 130 9.14 9.73 -8.45
CA SER A 130 9.11 8.50 -7.67
C SER A 130 8.52 7.34 -8.47
N ALA A 131 9.24 6.22 -8.56
CA ALA A 131 8.73 4.98 -9.16
C ALA A 131 7.43 4.49 -8.50
N ASN A 132 7.28 4.67 -7.18
CA ASN A 132 6.06 4.29 -6.47
C ASN A 132 4.83 5.05 -6.97
N VAL A 133 4.96 6.37 -7.12
CA VAL A 133 3.89 7.24 -7.61
C VAL A 133 3.59 6.92 -9.07
N ALA A 134 4.62 6.79 -9.91
CA ALA A 134 4.47 6.44 -11.31
C ALA A 134 3.77 5.08 -11.48
N MET A 135 4.16 4.04 -10.75
CA MET A 135 3.53 2.71 -10.83
C MET A 135 2.06 2.76 -10.43
N ARG A 136 1.71 3.48 -9.37
CA ARG A 136 0.31 3.63 -8.92
C ARG A 136 -0.56 4.31 -9.98
N LYS A 137 -0.01 5.30 -10.70
CA LYS A 137 -0.71 5.99 -11.80
C LYS A 137 -0.83 5.09 -13.03
N GLU A 138 0.28 4.52 -13.50
CA GLU A 138 0.36 3.71 -14.73
C GLU A 138 -0.46 2.41 -14.67
N LEU A 139 -0.67 1.88 -13.46
CA LEU A 139 -1.41 0.64 -13.22
C LEU A 139 -2.80 0.89 -12.59
N ASP A 140 -3.20 2.17 -12.47
CA ASP A 140 -4.45 2.62 -11.81
C ASP A 140 -4.72 1.94 -10.46
N LEU A 141 -3.70 1.89 -9.60
CA LEU A 141 -3.76 1.25 -8.28
C LEU A 141 -4.40 2.18 -7.25
N PHE A 142 -5.71 2.33 -7.36
CA PHE A 142 -6.50 3.35 -6.68
C PHE A 142 -6.69 3.19 -5.18
N ALA A 143 -6.48 1.99 -4.64
CA ALA A 143 -6.65 1.72 -3.21
C ALA A 143 -5.34 1.24 -2.60
N ASN A 144 -4.80 1.97 -1.63
CA ASN A 144 -3.72 1.49 -0.77
C ASN A 144 -4.34 0.89 0.51
N VAL A 145 -4.18 -0.41 0.70
CA VAL A 145 -4.67 -1.18 1.82
C VAL A 145 -3.54 -1.44 2.80
N ARG A 146 -3.70 -1.01 4.05
CA ARG A 146 -2.70 -1.17 5.12
C ARG A 146 -3.35 -1.77 6.36
N PRO A 147 -3.09 -3.04 6.69
CA PRO A 147 -3.51 -3.62 7.96
C PRO A 147 -2.50 -3.26 9.08
N VAL A 148 -3.01 -3.02 10.28
CA VAL A 148 -2.23 -2.83 11.50
C VAL A 148 -2.85 -3.65 12.61
N ARG A 149 -2.08 -4.57 13.18
CA ARG A 149 -2.58 -5.49 14.21
C ARG A 149 -1.62 -5.58 15.39
N VAL A 150 -2.17 -5.35 16.59
CA VAL A 150 -1.47 -5.45 17.88
C VAL A 150 -2.42 -6.08 18.90
N PRO A 151 -2.50 -7.44 18.95
CA PRO A 151 -3.51 -8.15 19.74
C PRO A 151 -3.51 -7.81 21.23
N LYS A 152 -2.31 -7.69 21.84
CA LYS A 152 -2.13 -7.28 23.25
C LYS A 152 -2.82 -5.95 23.62
N ASP A 153 -3.05 -5.10 22.62
CA ASP A 153 -3.64 -3.77 22.75
C ASP A 153 -5.08 -3.69 22.25
N GLY A 154 -5.63 -4.83 21.77
CA GLY A 154 -6.94 -4.94 21.13
C GLY A 154 -7.02 -4.25 19.76
N ILE A 155 -5.87 -4.03 19.11
CA ILE A 155 -5.78 -3.30 17.84
C ILE A 155 -5.83 -4.29 16.67
N ASP A 156 -6.78 -4.07 15.77
CA ASP A 156 -6.94 -4.77 14.50
C ASP A 156 -7.64 -3.82 13.53
N TRP A 157 -6.83 -3.03 12.84
CA TRP A 157 -7.25 -1.97 11.93
C TRP A 157 -6.90 -2.33 10.49
N VAL A 158 -7.79 -1.98 9.57
CA VAL A 158 -7.52 -2.06 8.14
C VAL A 158 -7.90 -0.74 7.49
N PHE A 159 -6.90 -0.08 6.92
CA PHE A 159 -7.05 1.21 6.27
C PHE A 159 -7.19 1.03 4.76
N PHE A 160 -8.18 1.69 4.18
CA PHE A 160 -8.41 1.83 2.74
C PHE A 160 -8.18 3.28 2.35
N ARG A 161 -6.94 3.57 1.94
CA ARG A 161 -6.49 4.88 1.52
C ARG A 161 -6.73 5.06 0.01
N GLU A 162 -7.37 6.15 -0.37
CA GLU A 162 -7.41 6.59 -1.76
C GLU A 162 -5.98 6.88 -2.25
N ASN A 163 -5.61 6.42 -3.45
CA ASN A 163 -4.20 6.39 -3.87
C ASN A 163 -3.92 7.07 -5.22
N THR A 164 -4.94 7.65 -5.85
CA THR A 164 -4.88 8.22 -7.22
C THR A 164 -5.41 9.66 -7.33
N GLU A 165 -5.93 10.24 -6.24
CA GLU A 165 -6.55 11.55 -6.16
C GLU A 165 -6.05 12.34 -4.93
N GLY A 166 -6.76 13.41 -4.57
CA GLY A 166 -6.41 14.32 -3.48
C GLY A 166 -5.24 15.25 -3.82
N ALA A 167 -4.63 15.80 -2.77
CA ALA A 167 -3.46 16.68 -2.90
C ALA A 167 -2.23 15.96 -3.49
N TYR A 168 -2.13 14.63 -3.34
CA TYR A 168 -1.05 13.85 -3.96
C TYR A 168 -1.13 13.81 -5.49
N ALA A 169 -2.32 14.01 -6.06
CA ALA A 169 -2.50 14.03 -7.51
C ALA A 169 -2.27 15.44 -8.10
N LEU A 170 -2.76 16.49 -7.44
CA LEU A 170 -2.75 17.85 -7.99
C LEU A 170 -1.93 18.88 -7.22
N GLY A 171 -1.39 18.56 -6.05
CA GLY A 171 -0.65 19.51 -5.22
C GLY A 171 0.60 20.04 -5.93
N SER A 172 1.34 19.19 -6.64
CA SER A 172 2.50 19.60 -7.44
C SER A 172 2.14 20.42 -8.69
N ASN A 173 0.85 20.55 -9.01
CA ASN A 173 0.34 21.38 -10.09
C ASN A 173 -0.16 22.73 -9.56
N GLY A 174 0.26 23.14 -8.36
CA GLY A 174 0.01 24.47 -7.83
C GLY A 174 0.60 25.58 -8.71
N VAL A 175 0.18 26.81 -8.43
CA VAL A 175 0.65 28.00 -9.15
C VAL A 175 0.93 29.14 -8.19
N ASP A 176 2.10 29.77 -8.36
CA ASP A 176 2.38 31.09 -7.80
C ASP A 176 1.66 32.13 -8.66
N VAL A 177 0.53 32.61 -8.17
CA VAL A 177 -0.26 33.67 -8.83
C VAL A 177 0.51 34.98 -8.78
N THR A 178 1.15 35.27 -7.64
CA THR A 178 2.09 36.36 -7.42
C THR A 178 3.19 35.89 -6.46
N ASP A 179 4.24 36.70 -6.27
CA ASP A 179 5.33 36.40 -5.32
C ASP A 179 4.85 36.17 -3.86
N ASP A 180 3.66 36.68 -3.53
CA ASP A 180 3.04 36.59 -2.20
C ASP A 180 1.86 35.59 -2.15
N LEU A 181 1.43 35.02 -3.28
CA LEU A 181 0.23 34.17 -3.36
C LEU A 181 0.49 32.90 -4.16
N ALA A 182 0.55 31.78 -3.46
CA ALA A 182 0.55 30.44 -4.02
C ALA A 182 -0.80 29.74 -3.81
N LEU A 183 -1.23 28.94 -4.78
CA LEU A 183 -2.43 28.12 -4.70
C LEU A 183 -2.12 26.69 -5.13
N ASP A 184 -2.41 25.74 -4.24
CA ASP A 184 -2.37 24.30 -4.52
C ASP A 184 -3.78 23.73 -4.66
N PHE A 185 -3.86 22.57 -5.32
CA PHE A 185 -5.12 21.92 -5.65
C PHE A 185 -5.26 20.54 -5.01
N THR A 186 -6.50 20.17 -4.75
CA THR A 186 -6.91 18.81 -4.36
C THR A 186 -8.12 18.41 -5.20
N VAL A 187 -8.21 17.14 -5.57
CA VAL A 187 -9.29 16.60 -6.40
C VAL A 187 -9.95 15.41 -5.73
N THR A 188 -11.27 15.29 -5.91
CA THR A 188 -12.03 14.09 -5.56
C THR A 188 -13.14 13.89 -6.57
N THR A 189 -13.20 12.69 -7.13
CA THR A 189 -14.23 12.27 -8.08
C THR A 189 -15.20 11.29 -7.42
N THR A 190 -16.41 11.21 -7.96
CA THR A 190 -17.42 10.25 -7.47
C THR A 190 -16.96 8.82 -7.76
N GLN A 191 -16.40 8.59 -8.93
CA GLN A 191 -15.94 7.31 -9.45
C GLN A 191 -14.76 6.78 -8.60
N GLY A 192 -13.75 7.63 -8.36
CA GLY A 192 -12.61 7.35 -7.50
C GLY A 192 -13.02 7.02 -6.07
N SER A 193 -13.95 7.80 -5.50
CA SER A 193 -14.50 7.52 -4.16
C SER A 193 -15.26 6.19 -4.13
N LYS A 194 -16.14 5.93 -5.11
CA LYS A 194 -16.96 4.72 -5.18
C LYS A 194 -16.11 3.45 -5.23
N ARG A 195 -15.08 3.40 -6.08
CA ARG A 195 -14.25 2.19 -6.22
C ARG A 195 -13.47 1.86 -4.95
N LEU A 196 -12.92 2.86 -4.25
CA LEU A 196 -12.26 2.67 -2.97
C LEU A 196 -13.24 2.19 -1.89
N LEU A 197 -14.35 2.92 -1.72
CA LEU A 197 -15.34 2.63 -0.70
C LEU A 197 -15.95 1.24 -0.91
N ARG A 198 -16.21 0.85 -2.16
CA ARG A 198 -16.70 -0.50 -2.49
C ARG A 198 -15.76 -1.58 -1.96
N LEU A 199 -14.44 -1.42 -2.16
CA LEU A 199 -13.46 -2.36 -1.61
C LEU A 199 -13.50 -2.41 -0.07
N ALA A 200 -13.64 -1.26 0.59
CA ALA A 200 -13.72 -1.21 2.05
C ALA A 200 -14.98 -1.88 2.60
N PHE A 201 -16.15 -1.62 1.99
CA PHE A 201 -17.42 -2.28 2.36
C PHE A 201 -17.39 -3.78 2.07
N GLU A 202 -16.92 -4.20 0.89
CA GLU A 202 -16.78 -5.63 0.56
C GLU A 202 -15.81 -6.34 1.51
N TYR A 203 -14.74 -5.67 1.92
CA TYR A 203 -13.81 -6.22 2.90
C TYR A 203 -14.49 -6.39 4.27
N ALA A 204 -15.19 -5.37 4.75
CA ALA A 204 -15.91 -5.44 6.01
C ALA A 204 -16.95 -6.58 6.00
N ASP A 205 -17.77 -6.66 4.96
CA ASP A 205 -18.79 -7.70 4.77
C ASP A 205 -18.20 -9.11 4.76
N LYS A 206 -17.19 -9.37 3.91
CA LYS A 206 -16.54 -10.68 3.81
C LYS A 206 -15.82 -11.13 5.08
N ASN A 207 -15.43 -10.19 5.94
CA ASN A 207 -14.75 -10.49 7.20
C ASN A 207 -15.67 -10.35 8.42
N ASN A 208 -16.99 -10.24 8.23
CA ASN A 208 -17.99 -10.08 9.29
C ASN A 208 -17.67 -8.91 10.24
N ILE A 209 -17.19 -7.80 9.68
CA ILE A 209 -16.94 -6.56 10.39
C ILE A 209 -18.17 -5.66 10.21
N ASP A 210 -18.85 -5.37 11.30
CA ASP A 210 -20.11 -4.62 11.35
C ASP A 210 -19.92 -3.09 11.38
N LYS A 211 -18.68 -2.61 11.22
CA LYS A 211 -18.35 -1.19 11.31
C LYS A 211 -17.31 -0.71 10.30
N LEU A 212 -17.64 0.38 9.62
CA LEU A 212 -16.76 1.12 8.72
C LEU A 212 -16.72 2.59 9.10
N THR A 213 -15.52 3.15 9.29
CA THR A 213 -15.32 4.54 9.66
C THR A 213 -14.78 5.35 8.47
N LEU A 214 -15.47 6.43 8.10
CA LEU A 214 -15.00 7.39 7.10
C LEU A 214 -14.17 8.49 7.77
N VAL A 215 -12.95 8.74 7.29
CA VAL A 215 -12.09 9.81 7.85
C VAL A 215 -11.96 10.95 6.85
N SER A 216 -12.16 12.19 7.30
CA SER A 216 -12.14 13.36 6.41
C SER A 216 -11.78 14.67 7.13
N LYS A 217 -11.78 15.80 6.42
CA LYS A 217 -11.81 17.15 7.00
C LYS A 217 -12.93 17.98 6.39
N ALA A 218 -14.10 17.36 6.16
CA ALA A 218 -15.22 17.98 5.45
C ALA A 218 -15.81 19.25 6.12
N ASN A 219 -15.52 19.50 7.41
CA ASN A 219 -15.86 20.77 8.07
C ASN A 219 -15.11 21.98 7.50
N VAL A 220 -13.89 21.77 6.98
CA VAL A 220 -13.05 22.80 6.35
C VAL A 220 -13.03 22.59 4.84
N ILE A 221 -12.70 21.39 4.38
CA ILE A 221 -12.55 21.03 2.97
C ILE A 221 -13.88 20.49 2.43
N LYS A 222 -14.86 21.39 2.26
CA LYS A 222 -16.26 21.00 2.00
C LYS A 222 -16.49 20.28 0.68
N THR A 223 -15.79 20.66 -0.39
CA THR A 223 -16.13 20.19 -1.75
C THR A 223 -15.60 18.78 -2.02
N THR A 224 -14.32 18.53 -1.77
CA THR A 224 -13.70 17.21 -2.02
C THR A 224 -14.11 16.21 -0.96
N ASP A 225 -13.87 16.53 0.31
CA ASP A 225 -14.12 15.61 1.41
C ASP A 225 -15.61 15.44 1.66
N GLY A 226 -16.42 16.49 1.48
CA GLY A 226 -17.87 16.39 1.54
C GLY A 226 -18.43 15.50 0.42
N LYS A 227 -17.81 15.50 -0.77
CA LYS A 227 -18.16 14.55 -1.85
C LYS A 227 -17.78 13.12 -1.43
N PHE A 228 -16.59 12.90 -0.89
CA PHE A 228 -16.16 11.58 -0.38
C PHE A 228 -17.14 11.02 0.67
N LEU A 229 -17.48 11.82 1.69
CA LEU A 229 -18.44 11.43 2.72
C LEU A 229 -19.82 11.13 2.13
N LYS A 230 -20.32 11.99 1.24
CA LYS A 230 -21.62 11.78 0.59
C LYS A 230 -21.64 10.43 -0.15
N VAL A 231 -20.60 10.10 -0.90
CA VAL A 231 -20.50 8.83 -1.62
C VAL A 231 -20.46 7.65 -0.63
N GLY A 232 -19.72 7.77 0.47
CA GLY A 232 -19.67 6.74 1.52
C GLY A 232 -21.02 6.50 2.17
N TYR A 233 -21.73 7.56 2.54
CA TYR A 233 -23.08 7.47 3.10
C TYR A 233 -24.12 6.96 2.10
N ASP A 234 -24.01 7.31 0.83
CA ASP A 234 -24.87 6.78 -0.21
C ASP A 234 -24.62 5.28 -0.42
N MET A 235 -23.35 4.83 -0.37
CA MET A 235 -22.99 3.42 -0.49
C MET A 235 -23.39 2.58 0.73
N ALA A 236 -23.38 3.15 1.94
CA ALA A 236 -23.82 2.48 3.16
C ALA A 236 -25.25 1.91 3.05
N LYS A 237 -26.11 2.52 2.21
CA LYS A 237 -27.48 2.05 1.95
C LYS A 237 -27.51 0.68 1.28
N GLU A 238 -26.43 0.28 0.61
CA GLU A 238 -26.28 -1.03 -0.03
C GLU A 238 -25.77 -2.11 0.96
N TYR A 239 -25.29 -1.71 2.14
CA TYR A 239 -24.70 -2.58 3.17
C TYR A 239 -25.36 -2.32 4.54
N PRO A 240 -26.64 -2.72 4.73
CA PRO A 240 -27.42 -2.36 5.92
C PRO A 240 -26.88 -2.95 7.23
N ASP A 241 -26.10 -4.03 7.17
CA ASP A 241 -25.50 -4.69 8.33
C ASP A 241 -24.18 -4.03 8.79
N ILE A 242 -23.66 -3.05 8.03
CA ILE A 242 -22.44 -2.31 8.36
C ILE A 242 -22.82 -0.92 8.86
N THR A 243 -22.54 -0.67 10.14
CA THR A 243 -22.68 0.66 10.74
C THR A 243 -21.58 1.58 10.21
N VAL A 244 -21.97 2.71 9.66
CA VAL A 244 -21.04 3.74 9.16
C VAL A 244 -21.04 4.95 10.06
N ASP A 245 -19.85 5.33 10.55
CA ASP A 245 -19.60 6.61 11.21
C ASP A 245 -18.54 7.42 10.46
N ASP A 246 -18.45 8.72 10.76
CA ASP A 246 -17.39 9.58 10.24
C ASP A 246 -16.65 10.34 11.34
N TRP A 247 -15.35 10.54 11.12
CA TRP A 247 -14.48 11.25 12.03
C TRP A 247 -13.66 12.29 11.27
N TYR A 248 -13.49 13.47 11.86
CA TYR A 248 -12.52 14.42 11.33
C TYR A 248 -11.09 13.98 11.66
N ILE A 249 -10.17 14.13 10.70
CA ILE A 249 -8.81 13.59 10.78
C ILE A 249 -8.06 14.05 12.05
N ASP A 250 -8.28 15.28 12.51
CA ASP A 250 -7.66 15.82 13.74
C ASP A 250 -8.11 15.13 15.02
N ILE A 251 -9.41 14.83 15.15
CA ILE A 251 -9.91 14.08 16.31
C ILE A 251 -9.67 12.58 16.12
N MET A 252 -9.64 12.09 14.88
CA MET A 252 -9.34 10.69 14.55
C MET A 252 -7.94 10.31 15.01
N THR A 253 -6.90 11.09 14.70
CA THR A 253 -5.53 10.83 15.17
C THR A 253 -5.47 10.80 16.70
N ALA A 254 -6.11 11.75 17.37
CA ALA A 254 -6.20 11.77 18.84
C ALA A 254 -6.96 10.56 19.42
N LYS A 255 -7.94 9.99 18.71
CA LYS A 255 -8.69 8.80 19.15
C LYS A 255 -8.05 7.48 18.76
N LEU A 256 -7.19 7.48 17.75
CA LEU A 256 -6.37 6.32 17.41
C LEU A 256 -5.41 5.97 18.56
N ILE A 257 -4.89 6.97 19.27
CA ILE A 257 -4.00 6.77 20.43
C ILE A 257 -4.73 6.58 21.77
N ASP A 258 -6.05 6.81 21.83
CA ASP A 258 -6.87 6.71 23.04
C ASP A 258 -7.28 5.25 23.30
N PRO A 259 -6.77 4.57 24.34
CA PRO A 259 -7.10 3.16 24.59
C PRO A 259 -8.58 2.88 24.80
N LYS A 260 -9.38 3.89 25.17
CA LYS A 260 -10.83 3.74 25.35
C LYS A 260 -11.61 3.73 24.04
N ARG A 261 -11.00 4.20 22.95
CA ARG A 261 -11.64 4.39 21.65
C ARG A 261 -11.01 3.54 20.55
N ARG A 262 -9.70 3.38 20.58
CA ARG A 262 -8.91 2.79 19.50
C ARG A 262 -9.37 1.39 19.07
N THR A 263 -9.90 0.59 20.00
CA THR A 263 -10.41 -0.76 19.76
C THR A 263 -11.78 -0.78 19.07
N GLN A 264 -12.47 0.36 18.98
CA GLN A 264 -13.76 0.51 18.30
C GLN A 264 -13.60 0.76 16.79
N PHE A 265 -12.38 1.00 16.32
CA PHE A 265 -12.09 1.15 14.89
C PHE A 265 -11.68 -0.20 14.33
N ARG A 266 -12.17 -0.53 13.13
CA ARG A 266 -11.91 -1.81 12.45
C ARG A 266 -11.52 -1.55 11.01
N VAL A 267 -12.48 -1.16 10.17
CA VAL A 267 -12.24 -0.73 8.78
C VAL A 267 -12.33 0.79 8.70
N MET A 268 -11.32 1.42 8.12
CA MET A 268 -11.26 2.88 7.94
C MET A 268 -11.02 3.22 6.47
N ALA A 269 -11.86 4.08 5.89
CA ALA A 269 -11.68 4.55 4.52
C ALA A 269 -11.44 6.07 4.49
N LEU A 270 -10.43 6.50 3.74
CA LEU A 270 -9.96 7.88 3.82
C LEU A 270 -9.26 8.39 2.55
N PRO A 271 -9.37 9.71 2.25
CA PRO A 271 -8.61 10.37 1.19
C PRO A 271 -7.09 10.22 1.35
N ASN A 272 -6.37 10.38 0.23
CA ASN A 272 -4.96 10.05 0.09
C ASN A 272 -4.03 10.63 1.16
N LEU A 273 -4.04 11.97 1.33
CA LEU A 273 -3.16 12.66 2.28
C LEU A 273 -3.41 12.24 3.72
N TYR A 274 -4.66 12.04 4.12
CA TYR A 274 -4.98 11.61 5.48
C TYR A 274 -4.62 10.15 5.70
N GLY A 275 -4.80 9.31 4.67
CA GLY A 275 -4.35 7.93 4.67
C GLY A 275 -2.87 7.80 4.89
N ASP A 276 -2.07 8.64 4.23
CA ASP A 276 -0.62 8.68 4.42
C ASP A 276 -0.24 8.90 5.89
N ILE A 277 -0.73 9.99 6.47
CA ILE A 277 -0.39 10.40 7.83
C ILE A 277 -0.90 9.39 8.86
N LEU A 278 -2.19 9.05 8.81
CA LEU A 278 -2.82 8.23 9.84
C LEU A 278 -2.29 6.79 9.85
N THR A 279 -1.95 6.24 8.68
CA THR A 279 -1.45 4.86 8.61
C THR A 279 -0.01 4.73 9.05
N ASP A 280 0.81 5.76 8.88
CA ASP A 280 2.17 5.80 9.41
C ASP A 280 2.14 5.91 10.95
N GLU A 281 1.25 6.74 11.51
CA GLU A 281 1.01 6.78 12.97
C GLU A 281 0.52 5.41 13.50
N ALA A 282 -0.38 4.76 12.77
CA ALA A 282 -0.89 3.44 13.13
C ALA A 282 0.23 2.37 13.12
N ALA A 283 1.13 2.41 12.13
CA ALA A 283 2.23 1.45 12.01
C ALA A 283 3.19 1.50 13.22
N GLU A 284 3.28 2.63 13.91
CA GLU A 284 4.13 2.74 15.11
C GLU A 284 3.66 1.82 16.25
N PHE A 285 2.36 1.51 16.34
CA PHE A 285 1.84 0.57 17.33
C PHE A 285 2.36 -0.86 17.13
N GLN A 286 2.64 -1.27 15.89
CA GLN A 286 3.12 -2.62 15.55
C GLN A 286 4.66 -2.73 15.46
N GLY A 287 5.38 -1.74 16.00
CA GLY A 287 6.84 -1.71 15.99
C GLY A 287 7.45 -0.90 14.83
N GLY A 288 6.64 -0.07 14.17
CA GLY A 288 7.07 0.89 13.16
C GLY A 288 6.81 0.44 11.71
N VAL A 289 7.13 1.32 10.77
CA VAL A 289 6.93 1.10 9.33
C VAL A 289 7.74 -0.07 8.74
N GLY A 290 8.79 -0.50 9.44
CA GLY A 290 9.69 -1.59 9.00
C GLY A 290 9.03 -2.97 8.98
N THR A 291 7.99 -3.18 9.79
CA THR A 291 7.29 -4.48 9.91
C THR A 291 5.99 -4.51 9.13
N ALA A 292 5.59 -3.41 8.50
CA ALA A 292 4.30 -3.24 7.86
C ALA A 292 4.35 -3.60 6.36
N GLY A 293 3.46 -4.47 5.91
CA GLY A 293 3.18 -4.70 4.49
C GLY A 293 2.02 -3.83 4.01
N SER A 294 1.99 -3.52 2.71
CA SER A 294 0.85 -2.84 2.09
C SER A 294 0.48 -3.45 0.74
N ALA A 295 -0.76 -3.21 0.31
CA ALA A 295 -1.24 -3.59 -1.00
C ALA A 295 -1.81 -2.38 -1.74
N ASN A 296 -1.39 -2.15 -2.97
CA ASN A 296 -1.95 -1.16 -3.87
C ASN A 296 -2.79 -1.91 -4.90
N ILE A 297 -4.10 -1.71 -4.85
CA ILE A 297 -5.09 -2.47 -5.59
C ILE A 297 -5.69 -1.59 -6.69
N GLY A 298 -5.65 -2.10 -7.93
CA GLY A 298 -6.43 -1.61 -9.06
C GLY A 298 -7.47 -2.65 -9.50
N ASN A 299 -8.15 -2.39 -10.62
CA ASN A 299 -9.06 -3.37 -11.21
C ASN A 299 -8.29 -4.49 -11.92
N LYS A 300 -7.32 -4.11 -12.75
CA LYS A 300 -6.53 -5.04 -13.57
C LYS A 300 -5.28 -5.56 -12.87
N TYR A 301 -4.56 -4.69 -12.16
CA TYR A 301 -3.28 -5.00 -11.53
C TYR A 301 -3.35 -4.83 -10.01
N ALA A 302 -2.44 -5.50 -9.29
CA ALA A 302 -2.18 -5.24 -7.89
C ALA A 302 -0.68 -5.27 -7.59
N MET A 303 -0.23 -4.40 -6.69
CA MET A 303 1.17 -4.30 -6.26
C MET A 303 1.24 -4.40 -4.73
N PHE A 304 1.95 -5.39 -4.24
CA PHE A 304 2.21 -5.64 -2.84
C PHE A 304 3.63 -5.15 -2.52
N GLU A 305 3.78 -4.33 -1.48
CA GLU A 305 5.08 -3.69 -1.20
C GLU A 305 5.35 -3.54 0.29
N ALA A 306 6.64 -3.47 0.61
CA ALA A 306 7.11 -2.94 1.88
C ALA A 306 6.82 -1.43 1.97
N ILE A 307 6.45 -0.93 3.15
CA ILE A 307 6.14 0.49 3.36
C ILE A 307 7.40 1.34 3.55
N HIS A 308 8.50 0.74 4.05
CA HIS A 308 9.73 1.45 4.37
C HIS A 308 10.57 1.81 3.12
N GLY A 309 11.57 2.68 3.31
CA GLY A 309 12.52 3.09 2.26
C GLY A 309 13.64 2.08 1.99
N SER A 310 14.54 2.42 1.06
CA SER A 310 15.62 1.55 0.56
C SER A 310 16.80 1.37 1.52
N ALA A 311 16.91 2.19 2.57
CA ALA A 311 17.96 2.10 3.60
C ALA A 311 19.39 1.87 3.03
N PRO A 312 19.87 2.70 2.08
CA PRO A 312 21.14 2.47 1.37
C PRO A 312 22.35 2.34 2.31
N ARG A 313 22.34 3.06 3.44
CA ARG A 313 23.35 2.96 4.49
C ARG A 313 23.58 1.52 4.99
N MET A 314 22.54 0.68 5.07
CA MET A 314 22.72 -0.72 5.49
C MET A 314 23.50 -1.53 4.44
N VAL A 315 23.37 -1.19 3.15
CA VAL A 315 24.16 -1.81 2.10
C VAL A 315 25.60 -1.34 2.18
N ASP A 316 25.82 -0.03 2.29
CA ASP A 316 27.15 0.59 2.35
C ASP A 316 27.98 0.09 3.54
N GLU A 317 27.32 -0.16 4.68
CA GLU A 317 27.94 -0.68 5.89
C GLU A 317 28.03 -2.22 5.93
N GLY A 318 27.64 -2.92 4.86
CA GLY A 318 27.71 -4.39 4.79
C GLY A 318 26.74 -5.10 5.73
N ARG A 319 25.59 -4.48 6.02
CA ARG A 319 24.55 -4.96 6.94
C ARG A 319 23.25 -5.37 6.24
N ALA A 320 23.21 -5.38 4.91
CA ALA A 320 21.99 -5.66 4.15
C ALA A 320 21.36 -7.04 4.46
N GLN A 321 22.19 -8.04 4.75
CA GLN A 321 21.75 -9.38 5.17
C GLN A 321 20.99 -9.37 6.50
N TYR A 322 21.14 -8.34 7.33
CA TYR A 322 20.42 -8.18 8.60
C TYR A 322 19.15 -7.33 8.45
N ALA A 323 18.80 -6.91 7.24
CA ALA A 323 17.54 -6.23 6.99
C ALA A 323 16.35 -7.15 7.29
N ASP A 324 15.31 -6.62 7.93
CA ASP A 324 14.12 -7.36 8.31
C ASP A 324 13.21 -7.61 7.09
N PRO A 325 12.98 -8.87 6.67
CA PRO A 325 12.12 -9.19 5.53
C PRO A 325 10.62 -9.19 5.88
N SER A 326 10.23 -8.95 7.14
CA SER A 326 8.85 -9.08 7.62
C SER A 326 7.83 -8.28 6.79
N SER A 327 8.16 -7.04 6.39
CA SER A 327 7.27 -6.19 5.57
C SER A 327 6.94 -6.84 4.22
N MET A 328 7.95 -7.38 3.53
CA MET A 328 7.81 -8.05 2.24
C MET A 328 7.08 -9.39 2.37
N VAL A 329 7.36 -10.15 3.42
CA VAL A 329 6.67 -11.43 3.67
C VAL A 329 5.19 -11.19 4.02
N ARG A 330 4.88 -10.16 4.82
CA ARG A 330 3.48 -9.74 5.09
C ARG A 330 2.77 -9.27 3.83
N ALA A 331 3.44 -8.49 2.97
CA ALA A 331 2.91 -8.11 1.67
C ALA A 331 2.65 -9.35 0.78
N GLY A 332 3.53 -10.37 0.85
CA GLY A 332 3.33 -11.68 0.23
C GLY A 332 2.09 -12.41 0.77
N ALA A 333 1.83 -12.38 2.08
CA ALA A 333 0.63 -12.96 2.66
C ALA A 333 -0.66 -12.27 2.18
N MET A 334 -0.65 -10.94 2.08
CA MET A 334 -1.75 -10.16 1.49
C MET A 334 -1.96 -10.53 0.02
N MET A 335 -0.87 -10.73 -0.74
CA MET A 335 -0.92 -11.17 -2.13
C MET A 335 -1.56 -12.54 -2.27
N LEU A 336 -1.18 -13.51 -1.43
CA LEU A 336 -1.76 -14.86 -1.43
C LEU A 336 -3.29 -14.81 -1.26
N ARG A 337 -3.79 -14.02 -0.30
CA ARG A 337 -5.24 -13.83 -0.11
C ARG A 337 -5.88 -13.22 -1.36
N HIS A 338 -5.25 -12.22 -1.97
CA HIS A 338 -5.76 -11.53 -3.15
C HIS A 338 -5.88 -12.43 -4.39
N ILE A 339 -4.91 -13.31 -4.61
CA ILE A 339 -4.86 -14.17 -5.80
C ILE A 339 -5.54 -15.54 -5.63
N GLY A 340 -6.30 -15.74 -4.54
CA GLY A 340 -7.13 -16.93 -4.33
C GLY A 340 -6.53 -18.01 -3.44
N PHE A 341 -5.53 -17.71 -2.62
CA PHE A 341 -4.92 -18.62 -1.64
C PHE A 341 -5.09 -18.09 -0.20
N PRO A 342 -6.34 -17.95 0.29
CA PRO A 342 -6.61 -17.32 1.59
C PRO A 342 -6.03 -18.11 2.77
N GLU A 343 -6.05 -19.44 2.72
CA GLU A 343 -5.50 -20.29 3.81
C GLU A 343 -3.98 -20.16 3.92
N GLN A 344 -3.27 -20.19 2.79
CA GLN A 344 -1.81 -19.98 2.78
C GLN A 344 -1.44 -18.59 3.30
N GLY A 345 -2.19 -17.55 2.89
CA GLY A 345 -2.00 -16.19 3.41
C GLY A 345 -2.28 -16.09 4.92
N LYS A 346 -3.35 -16.72 5.41
CA LYS A 346 -3.70 -16.79 6.83
C LYS A 346 -2.61 -17.47 7.65
N HIS A 347 -2.14 -18.64 7.24
CA HIS A 347 -1.07 -19.36 7.94
C HIS A 347 0.24 -18.56 7.95
N LEU A 348 0.57 -17.89 6.84
CA LEU A 348 1.79 -17.07 6.77
C LEU A 348 1.71 -15.87 7.72
N GLU A 349 0.56 -15.21 7.82
CA GLU A 349 0.32 -14.16 8.81
C GLU A 349 0.42 -14.67 10.25
N MET A 350 -0.19 -15.83 10.55
CA MET A 350 -0.13 -16.45 11.88
C MET A 350 1.32 -16.74 12.29
N ALA A 351 2.11 -17.29 11.38
CA ALA A 351 3.53 -17.56 11.64
C ALA A 351 4.32 -16.25 11.83
N LEU A 352 4.09 -15.22 11.02
CA LEU A 352 4.72 -13.90 11.19
C LEU A 352 4.38 -13.25 12.54
N ASP A 353 3.17 -13.43 13.04
CA ASP A 353 2.78 -12.93 14.35
C ASP A 353 3.47 -13.71 15.48
N ILE A 354 3.52 -15.05 15.38
CA ILE A 354 4.24 -15.88 16.35
C ILE A 354 5.73 -15.54 16.37
N THR A 355 6.39 -15.48 15.21
CA THR A 355 7.83 -15.27 15.14
C THR A 355 8.23 -13.83 15.45
N GLY A 356 7.48 -12.84 14.92
CA GLY A 356 7.82 -11.43 14.98
C GLY A 356 7.17 -10.65 16.13
N GLN A 357 6.05 -11.11 16.69
CA GLN A 357 5.33 -10.39 17.76
C GLN A 357 5.28 -11.14 19.09
N PHE A 358 5.06 -12.45 19.09
CA PHE A 358 4.82 -13.23 20.32
C PHE A 358 6.07 -13.90 20.89
N GLU A 359 6.61 -14.92 20.20
CA GLU A 359 7.70 -15.74 20.74
C GLU A 359 9.06 -15.07 20.58
N LYS A 360 9.31 -14.36 19.47
CA LYS A 360 10.55 -13.59 19.20
C LYS A 360 11.85 -14.36 19.49
N LYS A 361 11.88 -15.68 19.23
CA LYS A 361 13.09 -16.52 19.43
C LYS A 361 14.29 -15.99 18.66
N LEU A 362 14.03 -15.46 17.47
CA LEU A 362 14.97 -14.68 16.68
C LEU A 362 14.44 -13.24 16.60
N THR A 363 15.34 -12.27 16.76
CA THR A 363 15.02 -10.84 16.69
C THR A 363 15.84 -10.19 15.59
N MET A 364 15.17 -9.44 14.72
CA MET A 364 15.82 -8.62 13.69
C MET A 364 16.27 -7.28 14.31
N THR A 365 17.57 -7.04 14.38
CA THR A 365 18.14 -5.78 14.92
C THR A 365 18.70 -4.86 13.82
N GLY A 366 18.80 -5.35 12.59
CA GLY A 366 19.52 -4.65 11.52
C GLY A 366 21.04 -4.73 11.64
N ARG A 367 21.56 -5.59 12.52
CA ARG A 367 22.98 -5.74 12.86
C ARG A 367 23.32 -7.22 13.12
N ASP A 368 24.61 -7.48 13.28
CA ASP A 368 25.20 -8.79 13.55
C ASP A 368 24.97 -9.33 14.96
N ASP A 369 24.40 -8.52 15.86
CA ASP A 369 23.91 -8.94 17.17
C ASP A 369 22.48 -9.52 17.14
N GLY A 370 21.82 -9.50 15.98
CA GLY A 370 20.51 -10.08 15.72
C GLY A 370 20.55 -11.19 14.67
N ALA A 371 19.37 -11.70 14.32
CA ALA A 371 19.24 -12.66 13.23
C ALA A 371 19.44 -11.98 11.87
N ASN A 372 19.93 -12.74 10.90
CA ASN A 372 19.88 -12.32 9.51
C ASN A 372 18.52 -12.68 8.87
N GLY A 373 18.21 -12.07 7.72
CA GLY A 373 16.92 -12.26 7.04
C GLY A 373 16.63 -13.71 6.69
N ARG A 374 17.67 -14.50 6.36
CA ARG A 374 17.54 -15.92 6.04
C ARG A 374 17.12 -16.74 7.25
N GLU A 375 17.81 -16.59 8.37
CA GLU A 375 17.51 -17.27 9.63
C GLU A 375 16.09 -16.95 10.11
N PHE A 376 15.67 -15.69 9.99
CA PHE A 376 14.33 -15.27 10.36
C PHE A 376 13.25 -15.87 9.44
N CYS A 377 13.48 -15.89 8.13
CA CYS A 377 12.57 -16.55 7.18
C CYS A 377 12.52 -18.07 7.36
N ASP A 378 13.62 -18.72 7.71
CA ASP A 378 13.63 -20.14 8.07
C ASP A 378 12.80 -20.38 9.35
N TYR A 379 12.92 -19.50 10.35
CA TYR A 379 12.07 -19.57 11.54
C TYR A 379 10.58 -19.39 11.24
N ILE A 380 10.21 -18.54 10.28
CA ILE A 380 8.82 -18.42 9.79
C ILE A 380 8.37 -19.73 9.17
N LEU A 381 9.15 -20.31 8.25
CA LEU A 381 8.80 -21.56 7.57
C LEU A 381 8.67 -22.74 8.55
N ASP A 382 9.59 -22.86 9.51
CA ASP A 382 9.50 -23.87 10.56
C ASP A 382 8.24 -23.71 11.40
N THR A 383 7.88 -22.48 11.75
CA THR A 383 6.64 -22.18 12.48
C THR A 383 5.40 -22.51 11.66
N MET A 384 5.42 -22.28 10.34
CA MET A 384 4.31 -22.62 9.45
C MET A 384 4.08 -24.13 9.30
N ASN A 385 5.14 -24.93 9.43
CA ASN A 385 5.06 -26.39 9.35
C ASN A 385 4.59 -27.04 10.66
N ASP A 386 4.34 -26.25 11.71
CA ASP A 386 3.77 -26.73 12.97
C ASP A 386 2.30 -27.14 12.74
N ALA A 387 1.98 -28.40 13.00
CA ALA A 387 0.62 -28.93 12.86
C ALA A 387 -0.40 -28.25 13.80
N ASP A 388 0.08 -27.66 14.90
CA ASP A 388 -0.73 -26.92 15.87
C ASP A 388 -0.64 -25.39 15.68
N LEU A 389 -0.17 -24.89 14.53
CA LEU A 389 0.02 -23.45 14.25
C LEU A 389 -1.16 -22.58 14.66
N GLU A 390 -2.38 -22.92 14.22
CA GLU A 390 -3.58 -22.13 14.48
C GLU A 390 -3.89 -22.10 15.99
N LYS A 391 -3.91 -23.27 16.63
CA LYS A 391 -4.14 -23.39 18.08
C LYS A 391 -3.10 -22.64 18.90
N LYS A 392 -1.84 -22.69 18.46
CA LYS A 392 -0.74 -21.96 19.08
C LYS A 392 -0.92 -20.46 18.93
N TRP A 393 -1.25 -19.98 17.73
CA TRP A 393 -1.51 -18.57 17.48
C TRP A 393 -2.73 -18.03 18.24
N GLU A 394 -3.81 -18.82 18.32
CA GLU A 394 -5.02 -18.51 19.09
C GLU A 394 -4.74 -18.33 20.59
N SER A 395 -3.75 -19.04 21.14
CA SER A 395 -3.37 -18.90 22.55
C SER A 395 -2.76 -17.54 22.90
N TYR A 396 -2.39 -16.73 21.91
CA TYR A 396 -1.84 -15.38 22.06
C TYR A 396 -2.85 -14.25 21.80
N GLN A 397 -4.08 -14.58 21.38
CA GLN A 397 -5.09 -13.59 20.96
C GLN A 397 -5.80 -12.90 22.12
#